data_AF-A0AAV6MT26-F1
#
_entry.id   AF-A0AAV6MT26-F1
#
_cell.length_a   1.000
_cell.length_b   1.000
_cell.length_c   1.000
_cell.angle_alpha   90.00
_cell.angle_beta   90.00
_cell.angle_gamma   90.00
#
_symmetry.space_group_name_H-M   'P 1'
#
loop_
_entity.id
_entity.type
_entity.pdbx_description
1 polymer ?
#
loop_
_entity_poly.entity_id
_entity_poly.type
_entity_poly.pdbx_seq_one_letter_code
_entity_poly.pdbx_strand_id
1 'polypeptide(L)'
;MIDYIQHNPLSVNLTELFSRLTNDVICRVALGRKYGIGEEGTKFRSLLLQFGESMASFSIRDFIPWLGWIDGISGLDVQAKRVAKELDVFLDRVIQDHVHSENRDEQNDLVDTLLCIKTEDSIGFPLEMDSIKALILSSCKVMGGKSSKQGSSRYISSSRSSSQQWSHFGYPESAYAQPRTTPQYQFAPPTPGYGGTQAPGARKRVERKYSRIDDHYNSLDQVTAALASAGLESSNLIVGIDFTKSNEWTGARSFNRRSLHHIGDEPNPYEQAIAIIGQTLSSFDEDNMIPCFGFGDASTHDQEVFSFYPDERFCNGFEEVLSRYRELMPHLRLAGPTSFAPIIEMAITIVEQSGGQYHVLVIIADGQVTRSVDTERGQFSSQEKKTIEAIVKASEYPLSIILVGVGDGPWDMMREFDDNIPARAFDNFQFVNFTDIMLKNMDRSRKEAEFALSALMEIPSQYKATIELDILGASRGKAIDRVPLPPPRYGPSSQKTSNTSSSCTTPPSNGGVAPVRSAPPLSSVSDDHTCPICITNAKDMAFGCGHQTCCECGQDLESCPICRSFIQTRIKLY
;
A
#
# COMPACT_ATOMS: atom_id res chain seq x y z
N MET A 1 -47.22 4.35 -3.40
CA MET A 1 -46.61 4.36 -2.04
C MET A 1 -47.32 5.40 -1.18
N ILE A 2 -47.33 6.67 -1.60
CA ILE A 2 -48.02 7.77 -0.91
C ILE A 2 -49.50 7.40 -0.63
N ASP A 3 -50.20 6.89 -1.64
CA ASP A 3 -51.61 6.48 -1.57
C ASP A 3 -51.83 5.37 -0.53
N TYR A 4 -50.91 4.41 -0.43
CA TYR A 4 -50.95 3.33 0.56
C TYR A 4 -50.75 3.86 2.00
N ILE A 5 -49.93 4.89 2.18
CA ILE A 5 -49.77 5.58 3.47
C ILE A 5 -51.04 6.38 3.80
N GLN A 6 -51.65 7.04 2.82
CA GLN A 6 -52.88 7.84 3.00
C GLN A 6 -54.12 6.99 3.33
N HIS A 7 -54.19 5.74 2.86
CA HIS A 7 -55.34 4.85 3.06
C HIS A 7 -55.21 3.86 4.23
N ASN A 8 -54.10 3.86 4.97
CA ASN A 8 -53.90 2.99 6.15
C ASN A 8 -53.77 3.84 7.44
N PRO A 9 -54.85 3.99 8.25
CA PRO A 9 -54.85 4.83 9.46
C PRO A 9 -54.19 4.19 10.70
N LEU A 10 -53.41 3.12 10.52
CA LEU A 10 -52.66 2.44 11.59
C LEU A 10 -51.14 2.52 11.31
N SER A 11 -50.32 2.26 12.32
CA SER A 11 -48.88 2.49 12.30
C SER A 11 -48.15 1.77 11.14
N VAL A 12 -47.78 2.52 10.10
CA VAL A 12 -47.06 2.00 8.93
C VAL A 12 -45.58 1.77 9.25
N ASN A 13 -45.08 0.56 9.00
CA ASN A 13 -43.64 0.26 9.09
C ASN A 13 -42.90 0.87 7.89
N LEU A 14 -42.41 2.10 8.06
CA LEU A 14 -41.69 2.84 7.04
C LEU A 14 -40.40 2.14 6.61
N THR A 15 -39.67 1.47 7.52
CA THR A 15 -38.41 0.78 7.20
C THR A 15 -38.61 -0.31 6.15
N GLU A 16 -39.65 -1.14 6.32
CA GLU A 16 -40.00 -2.18 5.35
C GLU A 16 -40.58 -1.59 4.05
N LEU A 17 -41.35 -0.51 4.14
CA LEU A 17 -41.92 0.17 2.96
C LEU A 17 -40.84 0.85 2.10
N PHE A 18 -39.84 1.49 2.71
CA PHE A 18 -38.66 2.01 2.01
C PHE A 18 -37.79 0.87 1.47
N SER A 19 -37.57 -0.20 2.25
CA SER A 19 -36.80 -1.37 1.78
C SER A 19 -37.41 -2.01 0.53
N ARG A 20 -38.76 -2.09 0.45
CA ARG A 20 -39.47 -2.54 -0.76
C ARG A 20 -39.30 -1.59 -1.93
N LEU A 21 -39.40 -0.28 -1.71
CA LEU A 21 -39.19 0.71 -2.78
C LEU A 21 -37.76 0.67 -3.32
N THR A 22 -36.75 0.59 -2.45
CA THR A 22 -35.34 0.48 -2.83
C THR A 22 -35.08 -0.80 -3.62
N ASN A 23 -35.65 -1.94 -3.19
CA ASN A 23 -35.61 -3.20 -3.94
C ASN A 23 -36.26 -3.08 -5.34
N ASP A 24 -37.46 -2.49 -5.43
CA ASP A 24 -38.16 -2.25 -6.69
C ASP A 24 -37.40 -1.33 -7.66
N VAL A 25 -36.66 -0.33 -7.15
CA VAL A 25 -35.85 0.57 -7.98
C VAL A 25 -34.58 -0.12 -8.45
N ILE A 26 -33.83 -0.77 -7.55
CA ILE A 26 -32.58 -1.49 -7.89
C ILE A 26 -32.88 -2.59 -8.90
N CYS A 27 -33.87 -3.44 -8.63
CA CYS A 27 -34.21 -4.54 -9.52
C CYS A 27 -34.75 -4.07 -10.87
N ARG A 28 -35.51 -2.96 -10.93
CA ARG A 28 -35.98 -2.43 -12.22
C ARG A 28 -34.83 -1.93 -13.11
N VAL A 29 -33.75 -1.43 -12.51
CA VAL A 29 -32.54 -0.99 -13.25
C VAL A 29 -31.61 -2.17 -13.58
N ALA A 30 -31.50 -3.15 -12.68
CA ALA A 30 -30.55 -4.26 -12.80
C ALA A 30 -31.11 -5.55 -13.44
N LEU A 31 -32.43 -5.72 -13.51
CA LEU A 31 -33.16 -6.94 -13.92
C LEU A 31 -34.43 -6.64 -14.77
N GLY A 32 -34.63 -5.37 -15.18
CA GLY A 32 -35.83 -4.89 -15.90
C GLY A 32 -37.15 -4.88 -15.12
N ARG A 33 -37.21 -5.59 -13.98
CA ARG A 33 -38.47 -5.97 -13.30
C ARG A 33 -38.45 -5.66 -11.81
N LYS A 34 -39.64 -5.59 -11.22
CA LYS A 34 -39.87 -5.29 -9.80
C LYS A 34 -40.05 -6.57 -8.99
N TYR A 35 -39.38 -6.65 -7.84
CA TYR A 35 -39.37 -7.83 -6.96
C TYR A 35 -39.76 -7.48 -5.49
N GLY A 36 -40.43 -6.35 -5.26
CA GLY A 36 -40.91 -5.90 -3.94
C GLY A 36 -42.26 -6.48 -3.49
N ILE A 37 -42.98 -7.20 -4.37
CA ILE A 37 -44.30 -7.80 -4.11
C ILE A 37 -44.34 -9.21 -4.74
N GLY A 38 -44.90 -10.18 -4.02
CA GLY A 38 -45.03 -11.57 -4.48
C GLY A 38 -43.99 -12.52 -3.87
N GLU A 39 -44.30 -13.82 -3.87
CA GLU A 39 -43.51 -14.87 -3.23
C GLU A 39 -42.08 -14.93 -3.80
N GLU A 40 -41.94 -14.91 -5.12
CA GLU A 40 -40.65 -14.92 -5.82
C GLU A 40 -39.75 -13.73 -5.42
N GLY A 41 -40.30 -12.53 -5.33
CA GLY A 41 -39.57 -11.33 -4.89
C GLY A 41 -39.12 -11.41 -3.43
N THR A 42 -39.97 -11.94 -2.54
CA THR A 42 -39.58 -12.21 -1.15
C THR A 42 -38.52 -13.31 -1.04
N LYS A 43 -38.56 -14.32 -1.92
CA LYS A 43 -37.54 -15.37 -1.99
C LYS A 43 -36.21 -14.81 -2.50
N PHE A 44 -36.19 -14.00 -3.54
CA PHE A 44 -34.97 -13.37 -4.07
C PHE A 44 -34.30 -12.47 -3.04
N ARG A 45 -35.07 -11.59 -2.36
CA ARG A 45 -34.56 -10.77 -1.25
C ARG A 45 -34.01 -11.63 -0.11
N SER A 46 -34.65 -12.75 0.22
CA SER A 46 -34.17 -13.70 1.24
C SER A 46 -32.89 -14.41 0.83
N LEU A 47 -32.76 -14.83 -0.44
CA LEU A 47 -31.55 -15.45 -0.98
C LEU A 47 -30.38 -14.46 -0.97
N LEU A 48 -30.59 -13.21 -1.41
CA LEU A 48 -29.54 -12.18 -1.37
C LEU A 48 -29.12 -11.79 0.05
N LEU A 49 -30.06 -11.76 1.01
CA LEU A 49 -29.72 -11.53 2.42
C LEU A 49 -28.91 -12.70 3.00
N GLN A 50 -29.32 -13.94 2.77
CA GLN A 50 -28.57 -15.12 3.23
C GLN A 50 -27.21 -15.26 2.54
N PHE A 51 -27.11 -14.89 1.26
CA PHE A 51 -25.85 -14.84 0.52
C PHE A 51 -24.94 -13.72 1.06
N GLY A 52 -25.51 -12.55 1.38
CA GLY A 52 -24.82 -11.44 2.03
C GLY A 52 -24.32 -11.76 3.44
N GLU A 53 -25.10 -12.49 4.24
CA GLU A 53 -24.71 -12.96 5.57
C GLU A 53 -23.67 -14.09 5.49
N SER A 54 -23.76 -14.98 4.49
CA SER A 54 -22.71 -15.97 4.19
C SER A 54 -21.39 -15.29 3.75
N MET A 55 -21.46 -14.23 2.93
CA MET A 55 -20.31 -13.38 2.58
C MET A 55 -19.80 -12.53 3.75
N ALA A 56 -20.50 -12.46 4.89
CA ALA A 56 -20.05 -11.72 6.07
C ALA A 56 -19.23 -12.57 7.04
N SER A 57 -19.34 -13.91 6.98
CA SER A 57 -18.56 -14.86 7.79
C SER A 57 -17.28 -15.37 7.12
N PHE A 58 -17.10 -15.13 5.81
CA PHE A 58 -15.92 -15.53 5.06
C PHE A 58 -15.34 -14.35 4.27
N SER A 59 -14.03 -14.19 4.27
CA SER A 59 -13.35 -13.13 3.52
C SER A 59 -13.68 -13.22 2.03
N ILE A 60 -13.91 -12.07 1.38
CA ILE A 60 -14.43 -11.95 0.01
C ILE A 60 -13.32 -12.19 -1.05
N ARG A 61 -12.60 -13.30 -0.90
CA ARG A 61 -11.82 -13.86 -2.01
C ARG A 61 -12.81 -14.57 -2.93
N ASP A 62 -12.75 -14.25 -4.22
CA ASP A 62 -13.46 -14.97 -5.28
C ASP A 62 -15.00 -15.06 -5.07
N PHE A 63 -15.65 -13.89 -5.07
CA PHE A 63 -17.10 -13.77 -5.27
C PHE A 63 -17.37 -13.08 -6.61
N ILE A 64 -17.67 -13.67 -7.78
CA ILE A 64 -18.72 -16.34 -9.34
C ILE A 64 -18.94 -16.33 -10.96
N PRO A 65 -17.93 -16.64 -11.82
CA PRO A 65 -17.61 -18.04 -12.12
C PRO A 65 -16.65 -18.63 -11.10
N TRP A 66 -15.97 -17.72 -10.39
CA TRP A 66 -15.36 -17.75 -9.04
C TRP A 66 -15.89 -18.74 -7.97
N LEU A 67 -16.82 -19.66 -8.24
CA LEU A 67 -17.28 -20.69 -7.28
C LEU A 67 -16.31 -21.89 -7.12
N GLY A 68 -15.25 -21.99 -7.92
CA GLY A 68 -14.37 -23.17 -7.99
C GLY A 68 -13.68 -23.55 -6.67
N TRP A 69 -13.66 -22.67 -5.67
CA TRP A 69 -13.12 -22.94 -4.34
C TRP A 69 -13.98 -23.88 -3.47
N ILE A 70 -15.22 -24.18 -3.88
CA ILE A 70 -16.20 -24.87 -3.03
C ILE A 70 -15.77 -26.28 -2.58
N ASP A 71 -14.89 -26.95 -3.33
CA ASP A 71 -14.35 -28.28 -2.98
C ASP A 71 -13.05 -28.21 -2.15
N GLY A 72 -12.43 -27.02 -2.04
CA GLY A 72 -11.24 -26.79 -1.23
C GLY A 72 -11.50 -26.55 0.26
N ILE A 73 -12.76 -26.33 0.67
CA ILE A 73 -13.12 -26.04 2.07
C ILE A 73 -13.60 -27.31 2.78
N SER A 74 -12.69 -27.96 3.50
CA SER A 74 -12.93 -29.13 4.35
C SER A 74 -13.50 -28.77 5.74
N GLY A 75 -14.56 -27.95 5.77
CA GLY A 75 -15.30 -27.67 7.01
C GLY A 75 -16.23 -26.46 6.94
N LEU A 76 -17.55 -26.71 6.96
CA LEU A 76 -18.66 -25.74 6.87
C LEU A 76 -18.77 -25.03 5.50
N ASP A 77 -19.95 -24.70 4.96
CA ASP A 77 -21.33 -25.03 5.37
C ASP A 77 -22.19 -25.43 4.15
N VAL A 78 -23.11 -26.38 4.35
CA VAL A 78 -24.10 -26.82 3.35
C VAL A 78 -25.06 -25.69 2.99
N GLN A 79 -25.39 -24.79 3.93
CA GLN A 79 -26.28 -23.65 3.66
C GLN A 79 -25.69 -22.71 2.59
N ALA A 80 -24.40 -22.37 2.69
CA ALA A 80 -23.73 -21.52 1.71
C ALA A 80 -23.73 -22.15 0.30
N LYS A 81 -23.37 -23.44 0.18
CA LYS A 81 -23.41 -24.18 -1.10
C LYS A 81 -24.82 -24.21 -1.70
N ARG A 82 -25.86 -24.32 -0.85
CA ARG A 82 -27.26 -24.29 -1.27
C ARG A 82 -27.71 -22.90 -1.74
N VAL A 83 -27.43 -21.85 -0.98
CA VAL A 83 -27.85 -20.47 -1.30
C VAL A 83 -27.21 -19.99 -2.60
N ALA A 84 -25.91 -20.26 -2.82
CA ALA A 84 -25.25 -19.95 -4.08
C ALA A 84 -25.93 -20.64 -5.28
N LYS A 85 -26.31 -21.91 -5.15
CA LYS A 85 -27.02 -22.65 -6.20
C LYS A 85 -28.46 -22.17 -6.45
N GLU A 86 -29.20 -21.80 -5.41
CA GLU A 86 -30.54 -21.22 -5.59
C GLU A 86 -30.50 -19.80 -6.19
N LEU A 87 -29.38 -19.08 -6.03
CA LEU A 87 -29.13 -17.76 -6.61
C LEU A 87 -28.66 -17.84 -8.08
N ASP A 88 -27.77 -18.77 -8.41
CA ASP A 88 -27.33 -19.05 -9.79
C ASP A 88 -28.51 -19.40 -10.71
N VAL A 89 -29.36 -20.35 -10.27
CA VAL A 89 -30.61 -20.73 -10.97
C VAL A 89 -31.61 -19.56 -11.11
N PHE A 90 -31.54 -18.55 -10.24
CA PHE A 90 -32.34 -17.33 -10.41
C PHE A 90 -31.74 -16.41 -11.48
N LEU A 91 -30.42 -16.21 -11.48
CA LEU A 91 -29.74 -15.36 -12.46
C LEU A 91 -29.83 -15.93 -13.88
N ASP A 92 -29.71 -17.25 -14.06
CA ASP A 92 -29.93 -17.90 -15.36
C ASP A 92 -31.34 -17.64 -15.90
N ARG A 93 -32.38 -17.73 -15.05
CA ARG A 93 -33.76 -17.40 -15.45
C ARG A 93 -33.89 -15.94 -15.85
N VAL A 94 -33.32 -15.02 -15.07
CA VAL A 94 -33.34 -13.59 -15.43
C VAL A 94 -32.70 -13.40 -16.80
N ILE A 95 -31.49 -13.91 -17.04
CA ILE A 95 -30.81 -13.70 -18.33
C ILE A 95 -31.59 -14.35 -19.49
N GLN A 96 -32.11 -15.57 -19.30
CA GLN A 96 -32.94 -16.26 -20.30
C GLN A 96 -34.24 -15.48 -20.63
N ASP A 97 -34.87 -14.86 -19.63
CA ASP A 97 -36.06 -14.02 -19.79
C ASP A 97 -35.81 -12.68 -20.52
N HIS A 98 -34.54 -12.29 -20.73
CA HIS A 98 -34.18 -11.15 -21.58
C HIS A 98 -33.78 -11.65 -22.98
N VAL A 99 -33.02 -12.75 -23.08
CA VAL A 99 -32.64 -13.40 -24.37
C VAL A 99 -33.85 -13.81 -25.23
N HIS A 100 -34.98 -14.21 -24.64
CA HIS A 100 -36.17 -14.66 -25.38
C HIS A 100 -37.29 -13.60 -25.51
N SER A 101 -37.01 -12.32 -25.23
CA SER A 101 -38.04 -11.28 -25.05
C SER A 101 -38.23 -10.35 -26.25
N GLU A 102 -38.88 -10.83 -27.31
CA GLU A 102 -39.09 -10.08 -28.58
C GLU A 102 -39.95 -8.79 -28.50
N ASN A 103 -40.52 -8.44 -27.34
CA ASN A 103 -41.27 -7.18 -27.14
C ASN A 103 -41.05 -6.62 -25.74
N ARG A 104 -40.37 -5.46 -25.63
CA ARG A 104 -40.34 -4.58 -24.45
C ARG A 104 -40.30 -3.12 -24.89
N ASP A 105 -40.74 -2.22 -24.01
CA ASP A 105 -40.65 -0.77 -24.22
C ASP A 105 -39.20 -0.27 -24.33
N GLU A 106 -39.01 0.96 -24.85
CA GLU A 106 -37.74 1.60 -25.27
C GLU A 106 -36.70 1.89 -24.15
N GLN A 107 -36.69 1.12 -23.06
CA GLN A 107 -35.94 1.40 -21.84
C GLN A 107 -35.08 0.20 -21.42
N ASN A 108 -33.99 -0.02 -22.16
CA ASN A 108 -32.97 -1.04 -21.89
C ASN A 108 -32.54 -1.04 -20.42
N ASP A 109 -32.44 -2.23 -19.83
CA ASP A 109 -31.87 -2.42 -18.49
C ASP A 109 -30.41 -2.92 -18.54
N LEU A 110 -29.82 -3.19 -17.37
CA LEU A 110 -28.46 -3.69 -17.27
C LEU A 110 -28.25 -5.04 -17.98
N VAL A 111 -29.23 -5.95 -17.94
CA VAL A 111 -29.15 -7.27 -18.58
C VAL A 111 -29.14 -7.11 -20.09
N ASP A 112 -30.05 -6.28 -20.64
CA ASP A 112 -30.11 -5.96 -22.07
C ASP A 112 -28.77 -5.35 -22.55
N THR A 113 -28.20 -4.43 -21.77
CA THR A 113 -26.93 -3.76 -22.07
C THR A 113 -25.76 -4.76 -22.10
N LEU A 114 -25.69 -5.68 -21.13
CA LEU A 114 -24.64 -6.69 -21.06
C LEU A 114 -24.77 -7.77 -22.14
N LEU A 115 -26.00 -8.12 -22.53
CA LEU A 115 -26.27 -9.02 -23.66
C LEU A 115 -25.90 -8.37 -25.00
N CYS A 116 -26.24 -7.09 -25.19
CA CYS A 116 -25.85 -6.29 -26.36
C CYS A 116 -24.33 -6.25 -26.53
N ILE A 117 -23.60 -5.89 -25.46
CA ILE A 117 -22.12 -5.90 -25.43
C ILE A 117 -21.56 -7.28 -25.83
N LYS A 118 -22.15 -8.36 -25.32
CA LYS A 118 -21.76 -9.74 -25.65
C LYS A 118 -22.02 -10.12 -27.12
N THR A 119 -23.03 -9.53 -27.76
CA THR A 119 -23.36 -9.83 -29.18
C THR A 119 -22.62 -8.96 -30.19
N GLU A 120 -22.09 -7.80 -29.79
CA GLU A 120 -21.45 -6.86 -30.71
C GLU A 120 -19.92 -7.01 -30.83
N ASP A 121 -19.29 -7.85 -30.00
CA ASP A 121 -17.82 -8.02 -29.91
C ASP A 121 -17.08 -6.66 -29.74
N SER A 122 -17.76 -5.67 -29.17
CA SER A 122 -17.37 -4.25 -29.11
C SER A 122 -16.40 -3.92 -27.96
N ILE A 123 -16.07 -4.92 -27.14
CA ILE A 123 -15.00 -4.90 -26.14
C ILE A 123 -14.00 -5.98 -26.54
N GLY A 124 -12.69 -5.70 -26.45
CA GLY A 124 -11.61 -6.56 -26.95
C GLY A 124 -11.38 -7.91 -26.22
N PHE A 125 -12.37 -8.43 -25.51
CA PHE A 125 -12.39 -9.76 -24.90
C PHE A 125 -13.82 -10.32 -24.87
N PRO A 126 -14.02 -11.65 -25.03
CA PRO A 126 -15.34 -12.24 -25.06
C PRO A 126 -16.02 -12.22 -23.68
N LEU A 127 -17.25 -11.68 -23.61
CA LEU A 127 -18.00 -11.61 -22.35
C LEU A 127 -18.71 -12.93 -22.04
N GLU A 128 -18.14 -13.75 -21.16
CA GLU A 128 -18.72 -15.03 -20.74
C GLU A 128 -20.03 -14.88 -19.94
N MET A 129 -20.86 -15.93 -19.90
CA MET A 129 -22.19 -15.89 -19.25
C MET A 129 -22.09 -15.57 -17.76
N ASP A 130 -21.10 -16.16 -17.09
CA ASP A 130 -20.95 -15.98 -15.64
C ASP A 130 -20.40 -14.58 -15.32
N SER A 131 -19.64 -13.95 -16.23
CA SER A 131 -19.30 -12.52 -16.14
C SER A 131 -20.52 -11.60 -16.22
N ILE A 132 -21.58 -11.98 -16.94
CA ILE A 132 -22.87 -11.27 -16.92
C ILE A 132 -23.57 -11.48 -15.56
N LYS A 133 -23.56 -12.71 -15.02
CA LYS A 133 -24.06 -12.99 -13.65
C LYS A 133 -23.35 -12.11 -12.59
N ALA A 134 -22.09 -11.70 -12.83
CA ALA A 134 -21.32 -10.80 -11.95
C ALA A 134 -21.98 -9.46 -11.77
N LEU A 135 -22.20 -8.80 -12.90
CA LEU A 135 -22.51 -7.38 -12.95
C LEU A 135 -23.97 -7.18 -12.51
N ILE A 136 -24.83 -8.16 -12.81
CA ILE A 136 -26.19 -8.27 -12.27
C ILE A 136 -26.17 -8.46 -10.74
N LEU A 137 -25.45 -9.46 -10.22
CA LEU A 137 -25.43 -9.77 -8.78
C LEU A 137 -24.79 -8.65 -7.95
N SER A 138 -23.69 -8.08 -8.44
CA SER A 138 -23.01 -6.92 -7.84
C SER A 138 -23.98 -5.73 -7.72
N SER A 139 -24.72 -5.42 -8.78
CA SER A 139 -25.72 -4.34 -8.77
C SER A 139 -26.85 -4.57 -7.77
N CYS A 140 -27.24 -5.84 -7.54
CA CYS A 140 -28.26 -6.20 -6.55
C CYS A 140 -27.76 -6.22 -5.08
N LYS A 141 -26.44 -6.23 -4.85
CA LYS A 141 -25.82 -6.43 -3.52
C LYS A 141 -26.06 -5.26 -2.53
N VAL A 142 -26.44 -4.08 -3.03
CA VAL A 142 -26.76 -2.86 -2.24
C VAL A 142 -27.86 -3.10 -1.19
N MET A 143 -28.71 -4.13 -1.35
CA MET A 143 -29.86 -4.41 -0.49
C MET A 143 -29.52 -5.04 0.89
N GLY A 144 -28.27 -5.40 1.16
CA GLY A 144 -27.87 -6.09 2.39
C GLY A 144 -27.64 -5.22 3.64
N GLY A 145 -27.63 -3.90 3.52
CA GLY A 145 -27.22 -2.98 4.60
C GLY A 145 -28.23 -2.84 5.74
N LYS A 146 -27.95 -3.46 6.90
CA LYS A 146 -28.73 -3.26 8.15
C LYS A 146 -28.52 -1.85 8.70
N SER A 147 -29.40 -0.92 8.31
CA SER A 147 -29.36 0.49 8.72
C SER A 147 -29.61 0.68 10.23
N SER A 148 -28.67 1.30 10.94
CA SER A 148 -28.85 1.69 12.35
C SER A 148 -28.10 2.98 12.72
N LYS A 149 -28.78 4.12 12.55
CA LYS A 149 -28.60 5.41 13.26
C LYS A 149 -27.28 6.19 13.01
N GLN A 150 -27.27 7.53 13.08
CA GLN A 150 -28.33 8.52 12.85
C GLN A 150 -27.72 9.92 12.63
N GLY A 151 -28.04 10.56 11.51
CA GLY A 151 -28.15 12.02 11.41
C GLY A 151 -26.87 12.87 11.27
N SER A 152 -26.60 13.28 10.03
CA SER A 152 -26.28 14.69 9.74
C SER A 152 -26.68 15.04 8.31
N SER A 153 -27.70 15.87 8.17
CA SER A 153 -28.18 16.34 6.87
C SER A 153 -27.25 17.40 6.29
N ARG A 154 -26.80 17.23 5.04
CA ARG A 154 -26.37 18.35 4.19
C ARG A 154 -26.99 18.22 2.80
N TYR A 155 -27.48 19.35 2.32
CA TYR A 155 -28.44 19.45 1.23
C TYR A 155 -27.84 19.13 -0.14
N ILE A 156 -28.64 18.48 -0.99
CA ILE A 156 -28.43 18.49 -2.44
C ILE A 156 -28.94 19.85 -2.96
N SER A 157 -28.07 20.60 -3.64
CA SER A 157 -28.46 21.76 -4.46
C SER A 157 -28.19 21.44 -5.92
N SER A 158 -29.21 21.56 -6.77
CA SER A 158 -29.16 21.14 -8.18
C SER A 158 -28.43 22.12 -9.10
N SER A 159 -28.01 21.59 -10.25
CA SER A 159 -27.17 22.24 -11.26
C SER A 159 -27.78 23.52 -11.84
N ARG A 160 -26.93 24.53 -12.12
CA ARG A 160 -27.18 25.54 -13.16
C ARG A 160 -25.90 25.94 -13.88
N SER A 161 -25.89 25.77 -15.19
CA SER A 161 -24.84 26.28 -16.07
C SER A 161 -25.04 27.77 -16.35
N SER A 162 -23.96 28.54 -16.41
CA SER A 162 -23.96 29.90 -16.94
C SER A 162 -22.62 30.23 -17.61
N SER A 163 -22.66 30.64 -18.88
CA SER A 163 -21.50 31.01 -19.68
C SER A 163 -21.37 32.53 -19.82
N GLN A 164 -20.15 33.03 -19.56
CA GLN A 164 -19.57 34.34 -19.93
C GLN A 164 -18.06 34.23 -19.59
N GLN A 165 -17.08 34.38 -20.48
CA GLN A 165 -16.77 35.36 -21.55
C GLN A 165 -15.93 36.55 -21.04
N TRP A 166 -14.93 36.94 -21.84
CA TRP A 166 -13.78 37.76 -21.44
C TRP A 166 -14.06 39.21 -21.05
N SER A 167 -13.14 39.79 -20.26
CA SER A 167 -12.80 41.22 -20.32
C SER A 167 -11.28 41.43 -20.17
N HIS A 168 -10.70 42.30 -21.00
CA HIS A 168 -9.28 42.69 -20.99
C HIS A 168 -9.03 43.87 -20.05
N PHE A 169 -7.98 43.82 -19.23
CA PHE A 169 -7.06 44.90 -18.81
C PHE A 169 -5.82 44.22 -18.19
N GLY A 170 -4.60 44.77 -18.13
CA GLY A 170 -4.03 46.02 -18.65
C GLY A 170 -2.70 46.30 -17.91
N TYR A 171 -1.56 46.31 -18.62
CA TYR A 171 -0.23 46.54 -18.00
C TYR A 171 -0.06 47.97 -17.46
N PRO A 172 0.87 48.19 -16.50
CA PRO A 172 2.13 48.79 -16.91
C PRO A 172 3.40 48.06 -16.40
N GLU A 173 4.53 48.46 -16.98
CA GLU A 173 5.88 47.89 -16.87
C GLU A 173 6.79 48.74 -15.97
N SER A 174 7.85 48.17 -15.42
CA SER A 174 9.01 48.94 -14.90
C SER A 174 10.29 48.11 -14.94
N ALA A 175 11.42 48.73 -15.36
CA ALA A 175 12.70 48.06 -15.56
C ALA A 175 13.88 48.84 -14.96
N TYR A 176 14.88 48.13 -14.44
CA TYR A 176 16.22 48.65 -14.10
C TYR A 176 17.28 47.56 -14.29
N ALA A 177 18.57 47.94 -14.33
CA ALA A 177 19.61 47.19 -15.05
C ALA A 177 20.74 46.57 -14.19
N GLN A 178 21.42 45.60 -14.82
CA GLN A 178 22.73 44.97 -14.54
C GLN A 178 23.91 46.02 -14.60
N PRO A 179 25.22 45.70 -14.39
CA PRO A 179 25.87 44.36 -14.34
C PRO A 179 27.04 44.15 -13.32
N ARG A 180 27.59 42.91 -13.27
CA ARG A 180 29.06 42.65 -13.37
C ARG A 180 29.41 41.19 -13.68
N THR A 181 30.58 40.97 -14.29
CA THR A 181 31.09 39.67 -14.81
C THR A 181 32.39 39.26 -14.06
N THR A 182 33.11 38.15 -14.30
CA THR A 182 33.19 37.07 -15.33
C THR A 182 33.82 35.82 -14.61
N PRO A 183 34.14 34.63 -15.21
CA PRO A 183 34.24 34.21 -16.62
C PRO A 183 33.48 32.91 -17.02
N GLN A 184 33.59 32.52 -18.29
CA GLN A 184 32.95 31.35 -18.91
C GLN A 184 33.89 30.13 -19.00
N TYR A 185 33.31 28.93 -19.01
CA TYR A 185 33.77 27.83 -19.86
C TYR A 185 32.77 27.63 -21.02
N GLN A 186 33.25 27.24 -22.20
CA GLN A 186 32.42 27.09 -23.39
C GLN A 186 32.12 25.61 -23.68
N PHE A 187 30.84 25.27 -23.75
CA PHE A 187 30.35 24.10 -24.49
C PHE A 187 29.45 24.57 -25.63
N ALA A 188 29.38 23.79 -26.71
CA ALA A 188 28.57 24.12 -27.88
C ALA A 188 27.07 23.89 -27.60
N PRO A 189 26.17 24.76 -28.08
CA PRO A 189 24.74 24.59 -27.86
C PRO A 189 24.17 23.48 -28.77
N PRO A 190 23.30 22.59 -28.27
CA PRO A 190 22.48 21.74 -29.12
C PRO A 190 21.45 22.59 -29.89
N THR A 191 20.98 22.08 -31.02
CA THR A 191 19.97 22.74 -31.87
C THR A 191 18.63 22.91 -31.15
N PRO A 192 17.89 24.01 -31.39
CA PRO A 192 16.61 24.26 -30.73
C PRO A 192 15.54 23.28 -31.21
N GLY A 193 15.19 22.31 -30.35
CA GLY A 193 13.98 21.51 -30.50
C GLY A 193 12.72 22.37 -30.39
N TYR A 194 11.64 21.95 -31.06
CA TYR A 194 10.37 22.68 -31.05
C TYR A 194 9.74 22.65 -29.65
N GLY A 195 9.78 23.79 -28.95
CA GLY A 195 9.05 24.02 -27.69
C GLY A 195 7.54 24.08 -27.90
N GLY A 196 6.92 22.95 -28.21
CA GLY A 196 5.48 22.80 -28.34
C GLY A 196 4.82 22.60 -26.99
N THR A 197 4.25 23.66 -26.40
CA THR A 197 3.37 23.53 -25.22
C THR A 197 2.26 22.54 -25.51
N GLN A 198 2.33 21.33 -24.93
CA GLN A 198 1.33 20.29 -25.15
C GLN A 198 -0.05 20.82 -24.74
N ALA A 199 -1.04 20.71 -25.63
CA ALA A 199 -2.41 21.04 -25.29
C ALA A 199 -2.89 20.16 -24.12
N PRO A 200 -3.69 20.66 -23.16
CA PRO A 200 -4.07 19.89 -21.97
C PRO A 200 -4.79 18.55 -22.22
N GLY A 201 -5.32 18.32 -23.44
CA GLY A 201 -5.87 17.03 -23.86
C GLY A 201 -4.84 16.01 -24.36
N ALA A 202 -3.64 16.44 -24.77
CA ALA A 202 -2.57 15.55 -25.21
C ALA A 202 -1.90 14.85 -24.02
N ARG A 203 -1.47 15.62 -23.01
CA ARG A 203 -0.92 15.09 -21.76
C ARG A 203 -1.89 14.11 -21.09
N LYS A 204 -3.18 14.48 -20.96
CA LYS A 204 -4.25 13.60 -20.46
C LYS A 204 -4.52 12.34 -21.28
N ARG A 205 -3.99 12.24 -22.51
CA ARG A 205 -4.03 11.01 -23.31
C ARG A 205 -2.82 10.12 -23.02
N VAL A 206 -1.65 10.69 -22.73
CA VAL A 206 -0.46 9.97 -22.25
C VAL A 206 -0.70 9.44 -20.84
N GLU A 207 -1.21 10.27 -19.92
CA GLU A 207 -1.57 9.88 -18.55
C GLU A 207 -2.59 8.71 -18.51
N ARG A 208 -3.45 8.59 -19.53
CA ARG A 208 -4.40 7.45 -19.70
C ARG A 208 -3.82 6.25 -20.43
N LYS A 209 -2.75 6.43 -21.23
CA LYS A 209 -2.04 5.36 -21.93
C LYS A 209 -1.20 4.54 -20.94
N TYR A 210 -0.71 5.21 -19.90
CA TYR A 210 0.15 4.66 -18.86
C TYR A 210 -0.50 4.69 -17.47
N SER A 211 -1.83 4.64 -17.35
CA SER A 211 -2.47 4.59 -16.01
C SER A 211 -2.31 3.25 -15.31
N ARG A 212 -2.12 2.19 -16.12
CA ARG A 212 -1.80 0.80 -15.76
C ARG A 212 -0.82 0.29 -16.82
N ILE A 213 0.12 -0.58 -16.45
CA ILE A 213 0.99 -1.30 -17.40
C ILE A 213 0.79 -2.81 -17.19
N ASP A 214 0.44 -3.55 -18.25
CA ASP A 214 0.24 -5.01 -18.15
C ASP A 214 1.56 -5.81 -18.35
N ASP A 215 1.58 -7.07 -17.93
CA ASP A 215 2.71 -8.00 -18.12
C ASP A 215 2.93 -8.37 -19.60
N HIS A 216 3.94 -7.77 -20.25
CA HIS A 216 4.20 -7.97 -21.68
C HIS A 216 5.36 -8.94 -22.01
N TYR A 217 6.19 -9.34 -21.03
CA TYR A 217 7.46 -10.02 -21.27
C TYR A 217 7.53 -11.44 -20.71
N ASN A 218 8.18 -12.34 -21.44
CA ASN A 218 8.27 -13.77 -21.12
C ASN A 218 9.72 -14.25 -20.88
N SER A 219 10.72 -13.39 -21.06
CA SER A 219 12.12 -13.66 -20.67
C SER A 219 12.88 -12.36 -20.41
N LEU A 220 13.95 -12.43 -19.62
CA LEU A 220 14.83 -11.30 -19.34
C LEU A 220 15.41 -10.70 -20.65
N ASP A 221 15.75 -11.53 -21.64
CA ASP A 221 16.24 -11.06 -22.95
C ASP A 221 15.24 -10.13 -23.65
N GLN A 222 13.93 -10.40 -23.54
CA GLN A 222 12.89 -9.54 -24.12
C GLN A 222 12.81 -8.19 -23.40
N VAL A 223 13.00 -8.19 -22.07
CA VAL A 223 13.03 -6.96 -21.28
C VAL A 223 14.28 -6.14 -21.59
N THR A 224 15.47 -6.75 -21.56
CA THR A 224 16.74 -6.10 -21.93
C THR A 224 16.68 -5.52 -23.35
N ALA A 225 16.14 -6.27 -24.32
CA ALA A 225 15.92 -5.76 -25.67
C ALA A 225 14.89 -4.62 -25.70
N ALA A 226 13.86 -4.65 -24.85
CA ALA A 226 12.87 -3.58 -24.74
C ALA A 226 13.44 -2.31 -24.11
N LEU A 227 14.30 -2.41 -23.07
CA LEU A 227 15.04 -1.30 -22.46
C LEU A 227 15.98 -0.65 -23.48
N ALA A 228 16.80 -1.45 -24.17
CA ALA A 228 17.67 -0.97 -25.24
C ALA A 228 16.86 -0.31 -26.39
N SER A 229 15.72 -0.89 -26.79
CA SER A 229 14.81 -0.29 -27.79
C SER A 229 14.14 1.00 -27.33
N ALA A 230 14.09 1.25 -26.02
CA ALA A 230 13.58 2.48 -25.44
C ALA A 230 14.60 3.62 -25.45
N GLY A 231 15.88 3.31 -25.66
CA GLY A 231 16.98 4.25 -25.39
C GLY A 231 17.29 4.37 -23.91
N LEU A 232 17.09 3.31 -23.11
CA LEU A 232 17.67 3.21 -21.77
C LEU A 232 19.03 2.52 -21.91
N GLU A 233 20.09 3.31 -22.09
CA GLU A 233 21.47 2.81 -22.16
C GLU A 233 22.06 2.61 -20.75
N SER A 234 21.58 3.39 -19.78
CA SER A 234 21.93 3.35 -18.36
C SER A 234 20.75 3.84 -17.50
N SER A 235 20.79 3.53 -16.21
CA SER A 235 19.88 3.98 -15.15
C SER A 235 20.65 4.15 -13.84
N ASN A 236 20.00 4.71 -12.81
CA ASN A 236 20.59 4.85 -11.48
C ASN A 236 19.71 4.12 -10.45
N LEU A 237 20.30 3.21 -9.67
CA LEU A 237 19.59 2.39 -8.69
C LEU A 237 19.67 3.00 -7.29
N ILE A 238 18.52 3.15 -6.61
CA ILE A 238 18.42 3.57 -5.20
C ILE A 238 17.90 2.38 -4.39
N VAL A 239 18.49 2.09 -3.23
CA VAL A 239 18.06 0.97 -2.36
C VAL A 239 17.53 1.48 -1.02
N GLY A 240 16.28 1.11 -0.72
CA GLY A 240 15.63 1.33 0.57
C GLY A 240 15.34 0.00 1.27
N ILE A 241 15.79 -0.14 2.52
CA ILE A 241 15.57 -1.36 3.32
C ILE A 241 14.72 -1.03 4.55
N ASP A 242 13.60 -1.74 4.66
CA ASP A 242 12.73 -1.72 5.83
C ASP A 242 13.46 -2.34 7.03
N PHE A 243 13.48 -1.64 8.17
CA PHE A 243 13.98 -2.13 9.46
C PHE A 243 12.91 -1.98 10.56
N THR A 244 11.64 -2.12 10.20
CA THR A 244 10.53 -2.14 11.17
C THR A 244 10.45 -3.47 11.91
N LYS A 245 9.75 -3.48 13.04
CA LYS A 245 9.71 -4.61 13.97
C LYS A 245 8.89 -5.79 13.47
N SER A 246 8.02 -5.62 12.46
CA SER A 246 7.24 -6.72 11.89
C SER A 246 8.12 -7.83 11.33
N ASN A 247 9.32 -7.48 10.86
CA ASN A 247 10.40 -8.40 10.48
C ASN A 247 10.82 -9.38 11.59
N GLU A 248 10.44 -9.21 12.86
CA GLU A 248 10.62 -10.23 13.91
C GLU A 248 9.68 -11.44 13.75
N TRP A 249 8.46 -11.24 13.21
CA TRP A 249 7.41 -12.26 13.15
C TRP A 249 6.93 -12.62 11.73
N THR A 250 7.15 -11.79 10.72
CA THR A 250 6.78 -12.08 9.32
C THR A 250 7.62 -13.17 8.65
N GLY A 251 8.61 -13.73 9.35
CA GLY A 251 9.30 -14.98 8.99
C GLY A 251 8.69 -16.27 9.57
N ALA A 252 7.48 -16.20 10.15
CA ALA A 252 6.85 -17.32 10.87
C ALA A 252 6.68 -18.61 10.06
N ARG A 253 6.38 -18.50 8.76
CA ARG A 253 6.20 -19.63 7.83
C ARG A 253 7.33 -19.72 6.81
N SER A 254 7.71 -18.60 6.20
CA SER A 254 8.72 -18.49 5.14
C SER A 254 10.16 -18.67 5.62
N PHE A 255 10.48 -18.31 6.87
CA PHE A 255 11.85 -18.29 7.39
C PHE A 255 12.01 -19.01 8.73
N ASN A 256 11.24 -20.08 8.93
CA ASN A 256 11.34 -21.00 10.08
C ASN A 256 11.18 -20.32 11.45
N ARG A 257 10.32 -19.31 11.56
CA ARG A 257 10.08 -18.51 12.79
C ARG A 257 11.31 -17.74 13.28
N ARG A 258 12.27 -17.45 12.39
CA ARG A 258 13.33 -16.48 12.62
C ARG A 258 12.91 -15.12 12.09
N SER A 259 13.49 -14.05 12.62
CA SER A 259 13.36 -12.72 12.02
C SER A 259 13.87 -12.73 10.58
N LEU A 260 13.22 -11.99 9.69
CA LEU A 260 13.66 -11.80 8.30
C LEU A 260 15.04 -11.11 8.20
N HIS A 261 15.48 -10.42 9.26
CA HIS A 261 16.83 -9.83 9.36
C HIS A 261 17.85 -10.71 10.09
N HIS A 262 17.51 -11.92 10.51
CA HIS A 262 18.42 -12.77 11.29
C HIS A 262 19.71 -13.05 10.50
N ILE A 263 20.82 -12.49 10.97
CA ILE A 263 22.16 -12.70 10.40
C ILE A 263 22.70 -14.06 10.87
N GLY A 264 23.10 -14.90 9.92
CA GLY A 264 23.69 -16.21 10.17
C GLY A 264 24.60 -16.66 9.02
N ASP A 265 24.84 -17.98 8.95
CA ASP A 265 25.60 -18.61 7.87
C ASP A 265 24.81 -18.68 6.55
N GLU A 266 23.52 -19.02 6.65
CA GLU A 266 22.56 -18.98 5.55
C GLU A 266 22.01 -17.57 5.37
N PRO A 267 21.95 -17.02 4.13
CA PRO A 267 21.46 -15.67 3.88
C PRO A 267 19.96 -15.57 4.17
N ASN A 268 19.54 -14.50 4.85
CA ASN A 268 18.13 -14.21 5.09
C ASN A 268 17.44 -13.58 3.85
N PRO A 269 16.09 -13.46 3.82
CA PRO A 269 15.38 -13.02 2.62
C PRO A 269 15.80 -11.65 2.09
N TYR A 270 16.20 -10.71 2.95
CA TYR A 270 16.78 -9.44 2.51
C TYR A 270 18.13 -9.64 1.81
N GLU A 271 19.01 -10.46 2.38
CA GLU A 271 20.32 -10.77 1.78
C GLU A 271 20.19 -11.48 0.43
N GLN A 272 19.24 -12.40 0.32
CA GLN A 272 18.93 -13.08 -0.95
C GLN A 272 18.39 -12.10 -1.99
N ALA A 273 17.46 -11.21 -1.60
CA ALA A 273 16.95 -10.16 -2.48
C ALA A 273 18.08 -9.22 -2.95
N ILE A 274 18.87 -8.64 -2.03
CA ILE A 274 20.00 -7.75 -2.34
C ILE A 274 20.97 -8.42 -3.32
N ALA A 275 21.34 -9.68 -3.10
CA ALA A 275 22.27 -10.41 -3.97
C ALA A 275 21.71 -10.66 -5.39
N ILE A 276 20.44 -11.07 -5.50
CA ILE A 276 19.83 -11.38 -6.81
C ILE A 276 19.54 -10.10 -7.60
N ILE A 277 19.07 -9.04 -6.92
CA ILE A 277 18.92 -7.70 -7.49
C ILE A 277 20.29 -7.19 -7.98
N GLY A 278 21.35 -7.36 -7.19
CA GLY A 278 22.71 -7.02 -7.60
C GLY A 278 23.17 -7.78 -8.85
N GLN A 279 22.90 -9.08 -8.93
CA GLN A 279 23.28 -9.90 -10.09
C GLN A 279 22.48 -9.56 -11.37
N THR A 280 21.33 -8.89 -11.26
CA THR A 280 20.37 -8.73 -12.37
C THR A 280 20.12 -7.29 -12.78
N LEU A 281 20.31 -6.31 -11.89
CA LEU A 281 20.15 -4.88 -12.16
C LEU A 281 21.47 -4.13 -12.33
N SER A 282 22.59 -4.60 -11.76
CA SER A 282 23.89 -3.89 -11.86
C SER A 282 24.39 -3.68 -13.30
N SER A 283 23.98 -4.53 -14.25
CA SER A 283 24.27 -4.35 -15.68
C SER A 283 23.56 -3.16 -16.33
N PHE A 284 22.67 -2.47 -15.60
CA PHE A 284 21.94 -1.28 -16.03
C PHE A 284 22.27 -0.04 -15.19
N ASP A 285 23.15 -0.14 -14.19
CA ASP A 285 23.56 0.98 -13.34
C ASP A 285 24.75 1.72 -13.97
N GLU A 286 24.72 3.06 -14.03
CA GLU A 286 25.69 3.83 -14.84
C GLU A 286 27.11 3.86 -14.25
N ASP A 287 27.23 4.03 -12.93
CA ASP A 287 28.51 4.24 -12.24
C ASP A 287 28.78 3.25 -11.09
N ASN A 288 27.84 2.34 -10.80
CA ASN A 288 27.89 1.35 -9.72
C ASN A 288 27.82 1.97 -8.30
N MET A 289 27.35 3.22 -8.15
CA MET A 289 27.33 3.99 -6.89
C MET A 289 25.92 4.10 -6.30
N ILE A 290 25.46 3.06 -5.62
CA ILE A 290 24.08 2.87 -5.18
C ILE A 290 23.77 3.64 -3.88
N PRO A 291 22.87 4.66 -3.88
CA PRO A 291 22.45 5.33 -2.66
C PRO A 291 21.61 4.38 -1.79
N CYS A 292 22.07 4.10 -0.57
CA CYS A 292 21.50 3.07 0.30
C CYS A 292 20.98 3.63 1.62
N PHE A 293 19.72 3.33 1.93
CA PHE A 293 19.00 3.89 3.08
C PHE A 293 18.24 2.82 3.88
N GLY A 294 18.12 3.03 5.19
CA GLY A 294 17.24 2.29 6.08
C GLY A 294 16.11 3.17 6.65
N PHE A 295 14.96 2.57 6.94
CA PHE A 295 13.81 3.26 7.56
C PHE A 295 13.08 2.36 8.56
N GLY A 296 12.24 2.92 9.44
CA GLY A 296 11.43 2.13 10.37
C GLY A 296 12.14 1.63 11.65
N ASP A 297 13.42 1.92 11.82
CA ASP A 297 14.17 1.63 13.06
C ASP A 297 13.81 2.66 14.17
N ALA A 298 14.28 2.42 15.39
CA ALA A 298 14.01 3.30 16.54
C ALA A 298 14.66 4.71 16.46
N SER A 299 15.37 5.06 15.38
CA SER A 299 15.85 6.41 15.09
C SER A 299 14.99 7.11 14.04
N THR A 300 14.39 6.35 13.13
CA THR A 300 13.66 6.84 11.95
C THR A 300 12.13 6.78 12.08
N HIS A 301 11.60 5.73 12.72
CA HIS A 301 10.15 5.44 12.80
C HIS A 301 9.49 5.54 11.40
N ASP A 302 8.27 6.05 11.30
CA ASP A 302 7.57 6.36 10.04
C ASP A 302 7.79 7.81 9.55
N GLN A 303 8.80 8.51 10.07
CA GLN A 303 9.03 9.93 9.77
C GLN A 303 10.31 10.22 9.00
N GLU A 304 11.37 9.39 9.11
CA GLU A 304 12.70 9.65 8.52
C GLU A 304 13.32 8.43 7.81
N VAL A 305 14.48 8.64 7.18
CA VAL A 305 15.40 7.58 6.70
C VAL A 305 16.81 7.84 7.25
N PHE A 306 17.64 6.80 7.35
CA PHE A 306 19.07 6.92 7.63
C PHE A 306 19.91 6.43 6.44
N SER A 307 21.02 7.10 6.13
CA SER A 307 22.00 6.67 5.13
C SER A 307 22.85 5.50 5.66
N PHE A 308 23.27 4.59 4.79
CA PHE A 308 24.15 3.48 5.19
C PHE A 308 25.54 3.95 5.67
N TYR A 309 25.99 5.13 5.23
CA TYR A 309 27.27 5.72 5.62
C TYR A 309 27.15 7.14 6.21
N PRO A 310 27.93 7.51 7.25
CA PRO A 310 27.76 8.79 7.97
C PRO A 310 28.25 10.03 7.23
N ASP A 311 28.99 9.83 6.15
CA ASP A 311 29.50 10.82 5.19
C ASP A 311 28.63 10.89 3.92
N GLU A 312 27.41 10.32 3.98
CA GLU A 312 26.41 10.27 2.90
C GLU A 312 26.87 9.60 1.60
N ARG A 313 28.08 9.00 1.57
CA ARG A 313 28.59 8.28 0.42
C ARG A 313 27.71 7.09 0.04
N PHE A 314 27.61 6.85 -1.26
CA PHE A 314 26.91 5.70 -1.81
C PHE A 314 27.76 4.42 -1.69
N CYS A 315 27.11 3.26 -1.87
CA CYS A 315 27.75 1.95 -1.86
C CYS A 315 28.30 1.63 -3.25
N ASN A 316 29.57 1.22 -3.35
CA ASN A 316 30.16 0.75 -4.59
C ASN A 316 29.77 -0.73 -4.84
N GLY A 317 28.71 -0.94 -5.62
CA GLY A 317 28.16 -2.25 -5.96
C GLY A 317 27.34 -2.91 -4.86
N PHE A 318 26.50 -3.86 -5.27
CA PHE A 318 25.61 -4.61 -4.36
C PHE A 318 26.38 -5.49 -3.36
N GLU A 319 27.64 -5.81 -3.64
CA GLU A 319 28.58 -6.41 -2.70
C GLU A 319 28.83 -5.52 -1.48
N GLU A 320 29.01 -4.21 -1.68
CA GLU A 320 29.12 -3.27 -0.58
C GLU A 320 27.76 -3.08 0.13
N VAL A 321 26.64 -3.03 -0.61
CA VAL A 321 25.29 -2.96 -0.01
C VAL A 321 25.06 -4.14 0.94
N LEU A 322 25.36 -5.37 0.50
CA LEU A 322 25.20 -6.60 1.27
C LEU A 322 26.15 -6.66 2.48
N SER A 323 27.43 -6.31 2.27
CA SER A 323 28.41 -6.24 3.37
C SER A 323 27.96 -5.23 4.43
N ARG A 324 27.56 -4.04 4.00
CA ARG A 324 27.17 -2.95 4.88
C ARG A 324 25.85 -3.20 5.61
N TYR A 325 24.90 -3.88 4.97
CA TYR A 325 23.70 -4.41 5.63
C TYR A 325 24.06 -5.35 6.78
N ARG A 326 24.96 -6.32 6.57
CA ARG A 326 25.42 -7.26 7.63
C ARG A 326 26.17 -6.55 8.77
N GLU A 327 26.90 -5.46 8.51
CA GLU A 327 27.53 -4.64 9.55
C GLU A 327 26.52 -3.85 10.39
N LEU A 328 25.51 -3.26 9.73
CA LEU A 328 24.52 -2.40 10.37
C LEU A 328 23.54 -3.21 11.23
N MET A 329 22.97 -4.28 10.68
CA MET A 329 21.83 -5.00 11.28
C MET A 329 22.02 -5.35 12.78
N PRO A 330 23.15 -5.93 13.24
CA PRO A 330 23.34 -6.29 14.66
C PRO A 330 23.33 -5.11 15.64
N HIS A 331 23.47 -3.88 15.13
CA HIS A 331 23.45 -2.65 15.91
C HIS A 331 22.08 -1.97 15.90
N LEU A 332 21.23 -2.23 14.90
CA LEU A 332 19.94 -1.58 14.73
C LEU A 332 18.91 -2.04 15.78
N ARG A 333 17.90 -1.19 16.03
CA ARG A 333 16.76 -1.50 16.89
C ARG A 333 15.48 -1.37 16.10
N LEU A 334 14.90 -2.50 15.70
CA LEU A 334 13.70 -2.54 14.88
C LEU A 334 12.51 -1.89 15.61
N ALA A 335 11.74 -1.05 14.91
CA ALA A 335 10.64 -0.28 15.52
C ALA A 335 9.43 -0.12 14.57
N GLY A 336 9.03 1.12 14.29
CA GLY A 336 7.87 1.48 13.49
C GLY A 336 7.27 2.82 13.94
N PRO A 337 6.11 3.25 13.41
CA PRO A 337 5.29 2.58 12.40
C PRO A 337 5.98 2.38 11.04
N THR A 338 5.31 1.67 10.14
CA THR A 338 5.78 1.36 8.78
C THR A 338 5.09 2.27 7.77
N SER A 339 5.86 3.06 7.03
CA SER A 339 5.42 3.86 5.87
C SER A 339 6.58 4.00 4.88
N PHE A 340 6.31 3.94 3.58
CA PHE A 340 7.34 4.12 2.55
C PHE A 340 7.49 5.59 2.11
N ALA A 341 6.69 6.51 2.63
CA ALA A 341 6.79 7.92 2.28
C ALA A 341 8.21 8.52 2.52
N PRO A 342 8.92 8.27 3.64
CA PRO A 342 10.24 8.83 3.84
C PRO A 342 11.29 8.40 2.80
N ILE A 343 11.24 7.14 2.34
CA ILE A 343 12.17 6.60 1.35
C ILE A 343 11.81 7.00 -0.09
N ILE A 344 10.53 7.08 -0.41
CA ILE A 344 10.06 7.59 -1.71
C ILE A 344 10.39 9.09 -1.85
N GLU A 345 10.20 9.87 -0.79
CA GLU A 345 10.58 11.28 -0.78
C GLU A 345 12.09 11.49 -0.89
N MET A 346 12.92 10.65 -0.25
CA MET A 346 14.37 10.66 -0.43
C MET A 346 14.77 10.39 -1.90
N ALA A 347 14.13 9.43 -2.55
CA ALA A 347 14.37 9.16 -3.97
C ALA A 347 13.97 10.33 -4.88
N ILE A 348 12.86 11.02 -4.57
CA ILE A 348 12.48 12.27 -5.28
C ILE A 348 13.56 13.35 -5.09
N THR A 349 14.15 13.48 -3.91
CA THR A 349 15.25 14.43 -3.65
C THR A 349 16.47 14.11 -4.52
N ILE A 350 16.89 12.84 -4.59
CA ILE A 350 18.01 12.38 -5.44
C ILE A 350 17.72 12.63 -6.93
N VAL A 351 16.48 12.42 -7.37
CA VAL A 351 16.05 12.68 -8.76
C VAL A 351 16.06 14.17 -9.12
N GLU A 352 15.72 15.10 -8.21
CA GLU A 352 15.95 16.54 -8.49
C GLU A 352 17.43 16.94 -8.40
N GLN A 353 18.21 16.37 -7.48
CA GLN A 353 19.64 16.68 -7.32
C GLN A 353 20.49 16.22 -8.52
N SER A 354 20.16 15.08 -9.12
CA SER A 354 20.74 14.60 -10.39
C SER A 354 20.27 15.36 -11.63
N GLY A 355 19.40 16.36 -11.48
CA GLY A 355 18.88 17.17 -12.59
C GLY A 355 17.75 16.50 -13.38
N GLY A 356 17.10 15.47 -12.83
CA GLY A 356 16.04 14.71 -13.50
C GLY A 356 16.55 13.52 -14.31
N GLN A 357 17.68 12.91 -13.93
CA GLN A 357 18.08 11.61 -14.50
C GLN A 357 17.09 10.51 -14.09
N TYR A 358 16.93 9.48 -14.92
CA TYR A 358 16.06 8.35 -14.61
C TYR A 358 16.64 7.50 -13.47
N HIS A 359 15.80 7.21 -12.48
CA HIS A 359 16.15 6.38 -11.33
C HIS A 359 15.12 5.28 -11.09
N VAL A 360 15.58 4.15 -10.54
CA VAL A 360 14.74 3.06 -10.04
C VAL A 360 14.98 2.89 -8.54
N LEU A 361 13.96 3.21 -7.74
CA LEU A 361 13.97 2.95 -6.30
C LEU A 361 13.53 1.51 -6.03
N VAL A 362 14.45 0.71 -5.52
CA VAL A 362 14.21 -0.65 -5.02
C VAL A 362 13.96 -0.58 -3.51
N ILE A 363 12.71 -0.83 -3.10
CA ILE A 363 12.33 -0.97 -1.68
C ILE A 363 12.28 -2.47 -1.35
N ILE A 364 12.97 -2.93 -0.32
CA ILE A 364 12.84 -4.29 0.20
C ILE A 364 12.12 -4.20 1.55
N ALA A 365 10.99 -4.90 1.71
CA ALA A 365 10.13 -4.78 2.89
C ALA A 365 9.23 -6.02 3.12
N ASP A 366 8.63 -6.13 4.32
CA ASP A 366 7.71 -7.21 4.70
C ASP A 366 6.21 -6.91 4.48
N GLY A 367 5.93 -5.77 3.84
CA GLY A 367 4.59 -5.34 3.44
C GLY A 367 3.68 -4.82 4.57
N GLN A 368 4.14 -4.79 5.83
CA GLN A 368 3.30 -4.42 6.97
C GLN A 368 3.13 -2.90 7.18
N VAL A 369 2.81 -2.17 6.11
CA VAL A 369 2.42 -0.73 6.17
C VAL A 369 1.34 -0.56 7.23
N THR A 370 1.58 0.32 8.21
CA THR A 370 0.81 0.27 9.46
C THR A 370 -0.63 0.73 9.28
N ARG A 371 -1.57 -0.18 9.57
CA ARG A 371 -3.01 0.11 9.63
C ARG A 371 -3.41 0.69 10.97
N SER A 372 -4.38 1.61 10.97
CA SER A 372 -4.95 2.15 12.20
C SER A 372 -6.00 1.20 12.77
N VAL A 373 -6.21 1.25 14.09
CA VAL A 373 -7.36 0.61 14.75
C VAL A 373 -8.64 1.43 14.65
N ASP A 374 -8.51 2.74 14.39
CA ASP A 374 -9.63 3.69 14.28
C ASP A 374 -10.14 3.89 12.84
N THR A 375 -9.52 3.26 11.85
CA THR A 375 -9.97 3.31 10.45
C THR A 375 -11.21 2.45 10.23
N GLU A 376 -12.33 3.10 9.89
CA GLU A 376 -13.53 2.42 9.40
C GLU A 376 -13.20 1.53 8.18
N ARG A 377 -13.95 0.42 8.01
CA ARG A 377 -13.74 -0.52 6.90
C ARG A 377 -13.79 0.20 5.54
N GLY A 378 -12.65 0.27 4.86
CA GLY A 378 -12.48 0.95 3.57
C GLY A 378 -11.81 2.33 3.65
N GLN A 379 -11.31 2.76 4.81
CA GLN A 379 -10.47 3.95 4.93
C GLN A 379 -9.00 3.58 5.19
N PHE A 380 -8.08 4.18 4.42
CA PHE A 380 -6.64 4.09 4.64
C PHE A 380 -6.18 4.81 5.93
N SER A 381 -5.16 4.27 6.59
CA SER A 381 -4.47 4.87 7.74
C SER A 381 -3.69 6.14 7.37
N SER A 382 -3.11 6.82 8.37
CA SER A 382 -2.15 7.91 8.15
C SER A 382 -0.92 7.48 7.35
N GLN A 383 -0.40 6.28 7.60
CA GLN A 383 0.80 5.73 6.96
C GLN A 383 0.49 5.21 5.56
N GLU A 384 -0.66 4.57 5.36
CA GLU A 384 -1.16 4.18 4.03
C GLU A 384 -1.40 5.44 3.16
N LYS A 385 -2.08 6.47 3.68
CA LYS A 385 -2.31 7.75 2.98
C LYS A 385 -1.02 8.46 2.59
N LYS A 386 -0.09 8.67 3.54
CA LYS A 386 1.24 9.25 3.24
C LYS A 386 1.97 8.48 2.16
N THR A 387 1.90 7.14 2.18
CA THR A 387 2.57 6.29 1.19
C THR A 387 1.96 6.47 -0.21
N ILE A 388 0.62 6.47 -0.32
CA ILE A 388 -0.08 6.74 -1.58
C ILE A 388 0.23 8.15 -2.10
N GLU A 389 0.19 9.17 -1.23
CA GLU A 389 0.52 10.56 -1.57
C GLU A 389 1.98 10.69 -2.07
N ALA A 390 2.92 9.95 -1.48
CA ALA A 390 4.30 9.89 -1.93
C ALA A 390 4.48 9.18 -3.29
N ILE A 391 3.77 8.07 -3.55
CA ILE A 391 3.81 7.38 -4.86
C ILE A 391 3.21 8.28 -5.96
N VAL A 392 2.04 8.89 -5.71
CA VAL A 392 1.42 9.86 -6.63
C VAL A 392 2.37 11.01 -6.90
N LYS A 393 3.05 11.56 -5.88
CA LYS A 393 4.07 12.59 -6.05
C LYS A 393 5.29 12.10 -6.83
N ALA A 394 5.73 10.86 -6.62
CA ALA A 394 6.86 10.28 -7.37
C ALA A 394 6.57 10.17 -8.87
N SER A 395 5.33 9.89 -9.26
CA SER A 395 4.91 9.85 -10.68
C SER A 395 5.00 11.20 -11.41
N GLU A 396 5.29 12.30 -10.70
CA GLU A 396 5.61 13.59 -11.32
C GLU A 396 7.06 13.68 -11.83
N TYR A 397 7.93 12.74 -11.43
CA TYR A 397 9.38 12.72 -11.70
C TYR A 397 9.77 11.48 -12.52
N PRO A 398 10.96 11.44 -13.15
CA PRO A 398 11.47 10.26 -13.85
C PRO A 398 11.97 9.19 -12.84
N LEU A 399 11.04 8.69 -12.02
CA LEU A 399 11.30 7.76 -10.91
C LEU A 399 10.34 6.57 -10.96
N SER A 400 10.91 5.39 -11.17
CA SER A 400 10.24 4.10 -11.02
C SER A 400 10.46 3.53 -9.62
N ILE A 401 9.49 2.79 -9.09
CA ILE A 401 9.55 2.16 -7.77
C ILE A 401 9.30 0.66 -7.93
N ILE A 402 10.20 -0.18 -7.39
CA ILE A 402 10.03 -1.63 -7.28
C ILE A 402 9.98 -1.99 -5.80
N LEU A 403 8.87 -2.55 -5.33
CA LEU A 403 8.71 -3.09 -3.99
C LEU A 403 8.91 -4.61 -3.98
N VAL A 404 10.00 -5.05 -3.37
CA VAL A 404 10.40 -6.45 -3.23
C VAL A 404 9.89 -7.01 -1.89
N GLY A 405 8.83 -7.82 -1.97
CA GLY A 405 8.12 -8.40 -0.84
C GLY A 405 8.77 -9.64 -0.23
N VAL A 406 9.40 -9.48 0.93
CA VAL A 406 10.05 -10.56 1.70
C VAL A 406 9.19 -11.00 2.90
N GLY A 407 9.12 -12.31 3.16
CA GLY A 407 8.34 -12.88 4.26
C GLY A 407 6.89 -13.27 3.93
N ASP A 408 6.11 -13.50 4.98
CA ASP A 408 4.78 -14.12 4.93
C ASP A 408 3.66 -13.21 4.38
N GLY A 409 3.90 -11.89 4.28
CA GLY A 409 2.85 -10.89 4.03
C GLY A 409 1.93 -10.69 5.24
N PRO A 410 0.65 -10.28 5.04
CA PRO A 410 -0.11 -10.27 3.79
C PRO A 410 0.31 -9.18 2.79
N TRP A 411 0.04 -9.46 1.51
CA TRP A 411 0.49 -8.65 0.36
C TRP A 411 -0.65 -7.93 -0.38
N ASP A 412 -1.87 -7.97 0.14
CA ASP A 412 -3.07 -7.52 -0.59
C ASP A 412 -3.06 -6.01 -0.88
N MET A 413 -2.57 -5.20 0.06
CA MET A 413 -2.41 -3.75 -0.13
C MET A 413 -1.34 -3.42 -1.18
N MET A 414 -0.30 -4.24 -1.32
CA MET A 414 0.79 -3.95 -2.26
C MET A 414 0.34 -4.24 -3.71
N ARG A 415 -0.52 -5.24 -3.92
CA ARG A 415 -1.26 -5.46 -5.17
C ARG A 415 -2.31 -4.37 -5.47
N GLU A 416 -2.88 -3.77 -4.43
CA GLU A 416 -3.75 -2.59 -4.59
C GLU A 416 -2.92 -1.37 -5.06
N PHE A 417 -1.65 -1.30 -4.68
CA PHE A 417 -0.73 -0.24 -5.06
C PHE A 417 -0.10 -0.42 -6.47
N ASP A 418 0.07 -1.65 -6.97
CA ASP A 418 0.35 -1.93 -8.39
C ASP A 418 -0.71 -1.24 -9.28
N ASP A 419 -1.94 -1.76 -9.25
CA ASP A 419 -2.93 -1.54 -10.31
C ASP A 419 -3.81 -0.30 -10.10
N ASN A 420 -4.01 0.15 -8.85
CA ASN A 420 -5.20 0.93 -8.48
C ASN A 420 -4.91 2.25 -7.76
N ILE A 421 -3.70 2.82 -7.86
CA ILE A 421 -3.44 4.16 -7.31
C ILE A 421 -4.07 5.26 -8.20
N PRO A 422 -5.08 6.01 -7.70
CA PRO A 422 -5.70 7.08 -8.47
C PRO A 422 -4.79 8.32 -8.53
N ALA A 423 -4.92 9.08 -9.62
CA ALA A 423 -4.27 10.39 -9.82
C ALA A 423 -2.73 10.41 -9.97
N ARG A 424 -2.04 9.26 -10.03
CA ARG A 424 -0.68 9.19 -10.56
C ARG A 424 -0.66 9.59 -12.05
N ALA A 425 0.42 10.24 -12.50
CA ALA A 425 0.55 10.74 -13.87
C ALA A 425 0.97 9.65 -14.87
N PHE A 426 1.70 8.64 -14.40
CA PHE A 426 1.90 7.35 -15.04
C PHE A 426 2.02 6.28 -13.96
N ASP A 427 1.87 5.02 -14.36
CA ASP A 427 2.16 3.87 -13.51
C ASP A 427 3.65 3.79 -13.25
N ASN A 428 4.03 3.83 -11.98
CA ASN A 428 5.42 3.99 -11.55
C ASN A 428 5.78 3.11 -10.35
N PHE A 429 4.95 2.10 -10.05
CA PHE A 429 5.07 1.26 -8.87
C PHE A 429 4.79 -0.21 -9.20
N GLN A 430 5.84 -1.03 -9.15
CA GLN A 430 5.78 -2.49 -9.31
C GLN A 430 5.94 -3.17 -7.95
N PHE A 431 5.08 -4.13 -7.61
CA PHE A 431 5.25 -5.04 -6.48
C PHE A 431 5.65 -6.45 -6.93
N VAL A 432 6.71 -6.99 -6.32
CA VAL A 432 7.23 -8.34 -6.60
C VAL A 432 7.22 -9.17 -5.33
N ASN A 433 6.40 -10.22 -5.27
CA ASN A 433 6.38 -11.17 -4.18
C ASN A 433 7.56 -12.15 -4.27
N PHE A 434 8.76 -11.68 -3.91
CA PHE A 434 10.00 -12.45 -3.87
C PHE A 434 9.83 -13.80 -3.16
N THR A 435 9.11 -13.80 -2.04
CA THR A 435 8.95 -15.00 -1.21
C THR A 435 8.14 -16.10 -1.89
N ASP A 436 7.07 -15.75 -2.63
CA ASP A 436 6.31 -16.73 -3.40
C ASP A 436 7.17 -17.34 -4.52
N ILE A 437 7.90 -16.51 -5.28
CA ILE A 437 8.82 -16.97 -6.33
C ILE A 437 9.89 -17.91 -5.74
N MET A 438 10.51 -17.54 -4.62
CA MET A 438 11.53 -18.36 -3.98
C MET A 438 11.00 -19.67 -3.37
N LEU A 439 9.69 -19.75 -3.05
CA LEU A 439 9.05 -20.98 -2.58
C LEU A 439 8.61 -21.94 -3.70
N LYS A 440 8.61 -21.53 -4.98
CA LYS A 440 8.20 -22.40 -6.11
C LYS A 440 9.11 -23.63 -6.24
N ASN A 441 8.55 -24.75 -6.72
CA ASN A 441 9.30 -26.00 -6.90
C ASN A 441 10.04 -26.03 -8.25
N MET A 442 11.15 -25.31 -8.33
CA MET A 442 12.06 -25.27 -9.48
C MET A 442 13.51 -25.01 -9.04
N ASP A 443 14.46 -25.11 -9.96
CA ASP A 443 15.88 -24.79 -9.69
C ASP A 443 16.10 -23.31 -9.37
N ARG A 444 17.20 -23.04 -8.67
CA ARG A 444 17.57 -21.70 -8.18
C ARG A 444 17.70 -20.67 -9.32
N SER A 445 18.41 -21.03 -10.39
CA SER A 445 18.62 -20.18 -11.56
C SER A 445 17.31 -19.70 -12.20
N ARG A 446 16.29 -20.56 -12.29
CA ARG A 446 14.98 -20.15 -12.81
C ARG A 446 14.20 -19.24 -11.86
N LYS A 447 14.35 -19.40 -10.54
CA LYS A 447 13.75 -18.45 -9.55
C LYS A 447 14.38 -17.08 -9.64
N GLU A 448 15.71 -17.03 -9.78
CA GLU A 448 16.47 -15.79 -9.92
C GLU A 448 16.08 -15.06 -11.21
N ALA A 449 15.95 -15.80 -12.33
CA ALA A 449 15.47 -15.24 -13.61
C ALA A 449 13.98 -14.84 -13.60
N GLU A 450 13.10 -15.61 -12.93
CA GLU A 450 11.67 -15.26 -12.78
C GLU A 450 11.50 -14.00 -11.94
N PHE A 451 12.22 -13.88 -10.83
CA PHE A 451 12.23 -12.67 -10.00
C PHE A 451 12.77 -11.45 -10.77
N ALA A 452 13.86 -11.60 -11.52
CA ALA A 452 14.41 -10.53 -12.35
C ALA A 452 13.41 -10.05 -13.42
N LEU A 453 12.71 -10.99 -14.06
CA LEU A 453 11.66 -10.70 -15.04
C LEU A 453 10.49 -9.96 -14.39
N SER A 454 10.01 -10.37 -13.22
CA SER A 454 8.96 -9.66 -12.49
C SER A 454 9.38 -8.27 -11.99
N ALA A 455 10.65 -8.09 -11.58
CA ALA A 455 11.15 -6.78 -11.12
C ALA A 455 11.33 -5.78 -12.27
N LEU A 456 11.63 -6.24 -13.48
CA LEU A 456 11.85 -5.38 -14.64
C LEU A 456 10.65 -5.28 -15.59
N MET A 457 9.52 -5.96 -15.31
CA MET A 457 8.40 -6.14 -16.24
C MET A 457 7.88 -4.80 -16.79
N GLU A 458 7.61 -3.83 -15.91
CA GLU A 458 7.06 -2.54 -16.33
C GLU A 458 8.12 -1.51 -16.76
N ILE A 459 9.37 -1.64 -16.31
CA ILE A 459 10.44 -0.63 -16.45
C ILE A 459 10.61 -0.10 -17.91
N PRO A 460 10.56 -0.91 -18.99
CA PRO A 460 10.62 -0.40 -20.36
C PRO A 460 9.46 0.51 -20.77
N SER A 461 8.29 0.32 -20.16
CA SER A 461 7.09 1.13 -20.39
C SER A 461 7.07 2.36 -19.47
N GLN A 462 7.48 2.21 -18.21
CA GLN A 462 7.64 3.32 -17.26
C GLN A 462 8.65 4.35 -17.77
N TYR A 463 9.85 3.92 -18.20
CA TYR A 463 10.85 4.82 -18.79
C TYR A 463 10.30 5.58 -20.03
N LYS A 464 9.59 4.89 -20.94
CA LYS A 464 8.92 5.53 -22.09
C LYS A 464 7.86 6.55 -21.67
N ALA A 465 7.15 6.31 -20.57
CA ALA A 465 6.22 7.29 -20.01
C ALA A 465 6.94 8.58 -19.54
N THR A 466 8.13 8.47 -18.93
CA THR A 466 8.93 9.65 -18.52
C THR A 466 9.33 10.54 -19.70
N ILE A 467 9.55 9.94 -20.87
CA ILE A 467 9.85 10.64 -22.13
C ILE A 467 8.57 11.26 -22.73
N GLU A 468 7.48 10.50 -22.85
CA GLU A 468 6.22 11.01 -23.42
C GLU A 468 5.52 12.08 -22.56
N LEU A 469 5.79 12.10 -21.24
CA LEU A 469 5.29 13.11 -20.29
C LEU A 469 6.18 14.36 -20.16
N ASP A 470 7.33 14.41 -20.83
CA ASP A 470 8.29 15.53 -20.79
C ASP A 470 8.79 15.82 -19.35
N ILE A 471 9.19 14.76 -18.63
CA ILE A 471 9.72 14.82 -17.25
C ILE A 471 11.16 14.29 -17.10
N LEU A 472 11.67 13.55 -18.08
CA LEU A 472 13.08 13.12 -18.12
C LEU A 472 14.01 14.31 -18.41
N GLY A 473 15.09 14.45 -17.64
CA GLY A 473 16.06 15.56 -17.77
C GLY A 473 15.54 16.92 -17.30
N ALA A 474 14.41 16.97 -16.60
CA ALA A 474 13.74 18.20 -16.18
C ALA A 474 13.69 18.33 -14.64
N SER A 475 14.55 19.17 -14.06
CA SER A 475 14.40 19.59 -12.66
C SER A 475 13.17 20.50 -12.51
N ARG A 476 12.29 20.20 -11.55
CA ARG A 476 11.01 20.90 -11.35
C ARG A 476 11.09 22.00 -10.30
N GLY A 477 12.16 22.06 -9.50
CA GLY A 477 12.35 23.01 -8.40
C GLY A 477 11.28 22.87 -7.32
N LYS A 478 10.81 21.64 -7.05
CA LYS A 478 9.65 21.32 -6.20
C LYS A 478 9.82 20.06 -5.34
N ALA A 479 11.02 19.49 -5.27
CA ALA A 479 11.30 18.41 -4.34
C ALA A 479 11.04 18.83 -2.88
N ILE A 480 10.90 17.82 -2.04
CA ILE A 480 11.20 18.00 -0.61
C ILE A 480 12.72 17.95 -0.52
N ASP A 481 13.33 18.98 0.09
CA ASP A 481 14.75 18.97 0.41
C ASP A 481 14.96 18.05 1.62
N ARG A 482 15.11 16.74 1.33
CA ARG A 482 15.13 15.69 2.34
C ARG A 482 16.57 15.27 2.62
N VAL A 483 16.99 15.42 3.87
CA VAL A 483 18.33 15.07 4.33
C VAL A 483 18.27 13.76 5.12
N PRO A 484 19.11 12.75 4.84
CA PRO A 484 19.11 11.50 5.59
C PRO A 484 19.70 11.70 6.99
N LEU A 485 19.26 10.89 7.95
CA LEU A 485 19.97 10.74 9.22
C LEU A 485 21.27 9.93 9.02
N PRO A 486 22.34 10.17 9.80
CA PRO A 486 23.50 9.28 9.80
C PRO A 486 23.12 7.90 10.40
N PRO A 487 23.80 6.81 10.03
CA PRO A 487 23.46 5.46 10.48
C PRO A 487 23.54 5.35 12.02
N PRO A 488 22.47 4.88 12.69
CA PRO A 488 22.29 5.07 14.12
C PRO A 488 23.25 4.22 14.96
N ARG A 489 23.86 4.83 15.97
CA ARG A 489 24.86 4.20 16.86
C ARG A 489 24.27 3.89 18.24
N TYR A 490 23.60 2.75 18.35
CA TYR A 490 23.07 2.25 19.62
C TYR A 490 24.17 1.63 20.50
N GLY A 491 24.99 2.49 21.12
CA GLY A 491 26.00 2.04 22.08
C GLY A 491 25.38 1.41 23.34
N PRO A 492 26.06 0.45 23.99
CA PRO A 492 25.67 -0.01 25.32
C PRO A 492 25.61 1.18 26.29
N SER A 493 24.55 1.24 27.10
CA SER A 493 24.11 2.45 27.81
C SER A 493 25.23 3.20 28.54
N SER A 494 25.77 4.23 27.88
CA SER A 494 26.69 5.17 28.50
C SER A 494 25.88 6.08 29.42
N GLN A 495 26.08 5.91 30.72
CA GLN A 495 25.52 6.81 31.74
C GLN A 495 25.83 8.26 31.37
N LYS A 496 24.79 9.11 31.27
CA LYS A 496 24.97 10.54 31.01
C LYS A 496 25.64 11.20 32.22
N THR A 497 26.97 11.21 32.25
CA THR A 497 27.76 12.05 33.14
C THR A 497 27.66 13.50 32.68
N SER A 498 26.62 14.19 33.13
CA SER A 498 26.41 15.61 32.89
C SER A 498 27.45 16.43 33.64
N ASN A 499 28.62 16.60 33.04
CA ASN A 499 29.67 17.53 33.49
C ASN A 499 29.24 18.98 33.27
N THR A 500 28.27 19.44 34.07
CA THR A 500 27.85 20.84 34.14
C THR A 500 28.46 21.46 35.39
N SER A 501 29.64 22.06 35.25
CA SER A 501 30.40 22.66 36.36
C SER A 501 29.63 23.81 37.01
N SER A 502 29.00 23.53 38.15
CA SER A 502 28.33 24.50 39.01
C SER A 502 28.64 24.19 40.48
N SER A 503 29.12 25.20 41.19
CA SER A 503 29.69 25.05 42.54
C SER A 503 28.66 25.21 43.64
N CYS A 504 28.53 24.21 44.53
CA CYS A 504 27.86 24.35 45.82
C CYS A 504 28.64 23.60 46.91
N THR A 505 29.06 24.31 47.95
CA THR A 505 29.82 23.77 49.10
C THR A 505 28.90 23.21 50.19
N THR A 506 29.24 22.04 50.73
CA THR A 506 28.77 21.57 52.05
C THR A 506 29.94 20.94 52.85
N PRO A 507 29.95 21.04 54.19
CA PRO A 507 31.03 20.51 55.03
C PRO A 507 30.87 19.01 55.37
N PRO A 508 31.94 18.30 55.78
CA PRO A 508 31.93 16.86 55.97
C PRO A 508 31.48 16.40 57.37
N SER A 509 30.96 15.17 57.46
CA SER A 509 30.73 14.43 58.71
C SER A 509 31.14 12.96 58.57
N ASN A 510 31.81 12.40 59.58
CA ASN A 510 32.55 11.13 59.50
C ASN A 510 31.76 9.87 59.88
N GLY A 511 32.12 8.75 59.24
CA GLY A 511 32.04 7.38 59.79
C GLY A 511 30.68 6.64 59.67
N GLY A 512 30.65 5.32 59.53
CA GLY A 512 31.76 4.37 59.30
C GLY A 512 31.32 2.90 59.38
N VAL A 513 32.09 2.01 58.71
CA VAL A 513 32.27 0.54 58.92
C VAL A 513 31.04 -0.25 59.44
N ALA A 514 30.45 -1.19 58.69
CA ALA A 514 30.98 -2.56 58.53
C ALA A 514 30.34 -3.35 57.35
N PRO A 515 30.96 -4.44 56.86
CA PRO A 515 30.48 -5.21 55.69
C PRO A 515 29.62 -6.42 56.06
N VAL A 516 28.91 -7.02 55.08
CA VAL A 516 28.70 -8.49 55.00
C VAL A 516 28.12 -8.98 53.65
N ARG A 517 28.63 -10.13 53.17
CA ARG A 517 28.10 -11.09 52.16
C ARG A 517 27.73 -10.62 50.75
N SER A 518 28.57 -11.01 49.81
CA SER A 518 28.17 -11.43 48.46
C SER A 518 27.48 -12.81 48.48
N ALA A 519 26.49 -12.98 47.60
CA ALA A 519 25.77 -14.24 47.31
C ALA A 519 25.34 -14.22 45.81
N PRO A 520 24.96 -15.36 45.19
CA PRO A 520 25.26 -15.61 43.78
C PRO A 520 24.25 -15.04 42.76
N PRO A 521 24.66 -14.92 41.47
CA PRO A 521 23.72 -14.69 40.38
C PRO A 521 22.76 -15.88 40.23
N LEU A 522 21.46 -15.60 40.18
CA LEU A 522 20.43 -16.63 40.08
C LEU A 522 19.91 -16.72 38.64
N SER A 523 20.26 -17.82 37.97
CA SER A 523 19.84 -18.15 36.61
C SER A 523 18.59 -19.02 36.60
N SER A 524 17.54 -18.60 35.90
CA SER A 524 16.50 -19.52 35.41
C SER A 524 15.67 -18.87 34.28
N VAL A 525 15.66 -19.49 33.10
CA VAL A 525 14.80 -19.11 31.97
C VAL A 525 13.43 -19.79 32.13
N SER A 526 12.47 -19.11 32.76
CA SER A 526 11.03 -19.42 32.71
C SER A 526 10.24 -18.39 33.52
N ASP A 527 9.55 -17.46 32.83
CA ASP A 527 8.33 -16.72 33.27
C ASP A 527 8.06 -15.42 32.46
N ASP A 528 8.65 -15.25 31.27
CA ASP A 528 8.53 -13.97 30.51
C ASP A 528 7.16 -13.74 29.83
N HIS A 529 6.12 -14.48 30.22
CA HIS A 529 4.75 -14.35 29.70
C HIS A 529 3.70 -13.95 30.75
N THR A 530 4.05 -13.93 32.04
CA THR A 530 3.11 -13.54 33.12
C THR A 530 3.17 -12.04 33.42
N CYS A 531 2.04 -11.48 33.87
CA CYS A 531 1.91 -10.07 34.22
C CYS A 531 2.73 -9.75 35.49
N PRO A 532 3.63 -8.75 35.50
CA PRO A 532 4.46 -8.41 36.64
C PRO A 532 3.71 -7.78 37.84
N ILE A 533 2.37 -7.66 37.77
CA ILE A 533 1.52 -7.13 38.84
C ILE A 533 0.77 -8.26 39.55
N CYS A 534 -0.02 -9.05 38.82
CA CYS A 534 -0.79 -10.17 39.42
C CYS A 534 -0.07 -11.52 39.37
N ILE A 535 1.02 -11.64 38.60
CA ILE A 535 1.86 -12.85 38.40
C ILE A 535 1.09 -14.06 37.81
N THR A 536 -0.22 -13.91 37.60
CA THR A 536 -1.16 -14.99 37.23
C THR A 536 -1.60 -14.93 35.77
N ASN A 537 -1.95 -13.74 35.28
CA ASN A 537 -2.49 -13.56 33.93
C ASN A 537 -1.36 -13.38 32.90
N ALA A 538 -1.63 -13.72 31.64
CA ALA A 538 -0.71 -13.46 30.54
C ALA A 538 -0.49 -11.96 30.28
N LYS A 539 0.64 -11.60 29.67
CA LYS A 539 0.96 -10.23 29.22
C LYS A 539 0.17 -9.84 27.96
N ASP A 540 -1.13 -9.54 28.09
CA ASP A 540 -2.01 -9.14 26.97
C ASP A 540 -2.18 -7.61 26.80
N MET A 541 -1.38 -6.77 27.50
CA MET A 541 -1.34 -5.32 27.31
C MET A 541 0.10 -4.79 27.30
N ALA A 542 0.40 -3.86 26.38
CA ALA A 542 1.64 -3.09 26.34
C ALA A 542 1.37 -1.59 26.53
N PHE A 543 2.33 -0.87 27.11
CA PHE A 543 2.31 0.59 27.22
C PHE A 543 3.18 1.25 26.14
N GLY A 544 2.97 2.54 25.87
CA GLY A 544 3.80 3.33 24.95
C GLY A 544 5.30 3.43 25.32
N CYS A 545 5.71 2.89 26.47
CA CYS A 545 7.12 2.74 26.86
C CYS A 545 7.70 1.33 26.61
N GLY A 546 6.97 0.46 25.90
CA GLY A 546 7.38 -0.92 25.55
C GLY A 546 7.15 -1.98 26.64
N HIS A 547 6.91 -1.59 27.89
CA HIS A 547 6.63 -2.51 28.99
C HIS A 547 5.21 -3.07 28.96
N GLN A 548 5.03 -4.27 29.52
CA GLN A 548 3.81 -5.07 29.41
C GLN A 548 3.20 -5.49 30.76
N THR A 549 1.89 -5.66 30.78
CA THR A 549 1.05 -6.23 31.86
C THR A 549 -0.07 -7.07 31.25
N CYS A 550 -0.95 -7.65 32.06
CA CYS A 550 -2.28 -8.03 31.57
C CYS A 550 -3.17 -6.78 31.44
N CYS A 551 -4.28 -6.88 30.70
CA CYS A 551 -5.29 -5.83 30.62
C CYS A 551 -5.87 -5.46 31.99
N GLU A 552 -6.28 -6.46 32.77
CA GLU A 552 -6.92 -6.26 34.09
C GLU A 552 -6.08 -5.42 35.05
N CYS A 553 -4.75 -5.57 35.03
CA CYS A 553 -3.85 -4.79 35.87
C CYS A 553 -3.27 -3.53 35.19
N GLY A 554 -3.38 -3.40 33.86
CA GLY A 554 -2.80 -2.30 33.09
C GLY A 554 -3.77 -1.17 32.74
N GLN A 555 -5.09 -1.45 32.77
CA GLN A 555 -6.12 -0.51 32.32
C GLN A 555 -6.12 0.79 33.14
N ASP A 556 -6.11 0.69 34.47
CA ASP A 556 -6.26 1.83 35.39
C ASP A 556 -4.94 2.47 35.86
N LEU A 557 -3.79 2.06 35.30
CA LEU A 557 -2.48 2.60 35.70
C LEU A 557 -2.19 3.95 35.04
N GLU A 558 -1.90 4.97 35.83
CA GLU A 558 -1.40 6.27 35.34
C GLU A 558 0.08 6.24 34.94
N SER A 559 0.89 5.38 35.57
CA SER A 559 2.33 5.26 35.31
C SER A 559 2.79 3.80 35.24
N CYS A 560 3.76 3.52 34.37
CA CYS A 560 4.29 2.18 34.18
C CYS A 560 4.97 1.65 35.46
N PRO A 561 4.64 0.44 35.96
CA PRO A 561 5.22 -0.08 37.19
C PRO A 561 6.73 -0.38 37.07
N ILE A 562 7.23 -0.61 35.85
CA ILE A 562 8.63 -0.96 35.58
C ILE A 562 9.50 0.28 35.44
N CYS A 563 9.18 1.19 34.50
CA CYS A 563 10.01 2.38 34.23
C CYS A 563 9.48 3.71 34.78
N ARG A 564 8.30 3.72 35.42
CA ARG A 564 7.64 4.90 36.01
C ARG A 564 7.27 6.03 35.04
N SER A 565 7.42 5.83 33.73
CA SER A 565 6.89 6.74 32.71
C SER A 565 5.36 6.80 32.76
N PHE A 566 4.79 7.99 32.54
CA PHE A 566 3.34 8.20 32.46
C PHE A 566 2.74 7.44 31.24
N ILE A 567 1.59 6.79 31.43
CA ILE A 567 0.97 5.92 30.41
C ILE A 567 -0.01 6.73 29.57
N GLN A 568 0.51 7.30 28.48
CA GLN A 568 -0.29 7.93 27.42
C GLN A 568 -0.98 6.88 26.53
N THR A 569 -0.25 5.84 26.11
CA THR A 569 -0.72 4.81 25.17
C THR A 569 -0.83 3.45 25.86
N ARG A 570 -1.93 2.73 25.63
CA ARG A 570 -2.16 1.32 25.99
C ARG A 570 -2.53 0.55 24.71
N ILE A 571 -1.90 -0.59 24.49
CA ILE A 571 -2.07 -1.44 23.31
C ILE A 571 -2.47 -2.82 23.82
N LYS A 572 -3.61 -3.37 23.38
CA LYS A 572 -3.96 -4.77 23.67
C LYS A 572 -3.25 -5.70 22.69
N LEU A 573 -2.67 -6.77 23.20
CA LEU A 573 -2.06 -7.84 22.43
C LEU A 573 -3.07 -9.00 22.30
N TYR A 574 -3.08 -9.66 21.15
CA TYR A 574 -4.04 -10.71 20.76
C TYR A 574 -3.32 -11.98 20.34
#